data_AF-R5E0T4-F1
#
_entry.id   AF-R5E0T4-F1
#
_cell.length_a   1.000
_cell.length_b   1.000
_cell.length_c   1.000
_cell.angle_alpha   90.00
_cell.angle_beta   90.00
_cell.angle_gamma   90.00
#
_symmetry.space_group_name_H-M   'P 1'
#
loop_
_entity.id
_entity.type
_entity.pdbx_description
1 polymer ?
#
loop_
_entity_poly.entity_id
_entity_poly.type
_entity_poly.pdbx_seq_one_letter_code
_entity_poly.pdbx_strand_id
1 'polypeptide(L)'
;MEEFQTGILTPERLKPLQKYLDDEAVTNIDYNGTELWIKDTSNRCYRVNDEDVTYEYINSLIAHIANSKGKRFNFEENVLETENEELHIRVTAVHDSIALNGNSLMIRKTTTKSRFTYDMLVKSGYADMQTLNLLINCIKSGCNVMIAGVPEAGKSEFGKYLSLYIPDNEVVVTIEDSAEWFYKKLKPDAACMALKTNDVFDYTQAIKLCMRLNPGRILFTEVRGSEVSDLVSLWTTGVPGISTIHAGNYRSIPDRILNLMPKDANLMQFENNIFENLDVGVVIRKRKMPDGTAERFIDEIGFFERSCGYNVCHDYLIKGNAVTDKIPDSIIEKMKSVNITNPFHLDRREKR
;
A
#
# COMPACT_ATOMS: atom_id res chain seq x y z
N MET A 1 -12.35 -40.28 -1.84
CA MET A 1 -11.76 -39.98 -0.52
C MET A 1 -11.28 -38.55 -0.58
N GLU A 2 -12.14 -37.61 -0.19
CA GLU A 2 -11.70 -36.23 0.01
C GLU A 2 -10.78 -36.23 1.24
N GLU A 3 -9.53 -35.86 1.05
CA GLU A 3 -8.65 -35.56 2.17
C GLU A 3 -9.27 -34.39 2.94
N PHE A 4 -9.78 -34.67 4.14
CA PHE A 4 -10.07 -33.63 5.12
C PHE A 4 -8.74 -32.95 5.46
N GLN A 5 -8.43 -31.85 4.76
CA GLN A 5 -7.31 -30.98 5.12
C GLN A 5 -7.67 -30.26 6.41
N THR A 6 -7.31 -30.86 7.54
CA THR A 6 -7.42 -30.25 8.86
C THR A 6 -6.62 -28.95 8.88
N GLY A 7 -7.31 -27.82 9.03
CA GLY A 7 -6.68 -26.50 9.13
C GLY A 7 -6.97 -25.53 7.99
N ILE A 8 -7.82 -25.86 7.01
CA ILE A 8 -8.23 -24.86 6.02
C ILE A 8 -9.47 -24.12 6.51
N LEU A 9 -9.42 -22.79 6.48
CA LEU A 9 -10.58 -21.91 6.65
C LEU A 9 -11.53 -22.12 5.48
N THR A 10 -12.45 -23.07 5.60
CA THR A 10 -13.47 -23.31 4.58
C THR A 10 -14.57 -22.26 4.63
N PRO A 11 -15.27 -22.01 3.50
CA PRO A 11 -16.44 -21.12 3.50
C PRO A 11 -17.52 -21.52 4.52
N GLU A 12 -17.67 -22.82 4.82
CA GLU A 12 -18.59 -23.30 5.83
C GLU A 12 -18.18 -22.88 7.25
N ARG A 13 -16.89 -22.94 7.59
CA ARG A 13 -16.35 -22.49 8.88
C ARG A 13 -16.49 -20.99 9.07
N LEU A 14 -16.48 -20.25 7.97
CA LEU A 14 -16.65 -18.80 7.95
C LEU A 14 -18.11 -18.37 8.04
N LYS A 15 -19.09 -19.26 7.93
CA LYS A 15 -20.49 -18.89 8.22
C LYS A 15 -20.64 -18.64 9.73
N PRO A 16 -21.33 -17.56 10.13
CA PRO A 16 -22.13 -16.64 9.29
C PRO A 16 -21.37 -15.46 8.64
N LEU A 17 -20.10 -15.21 8.98
CA LEU A 17 -19.32 -14.06 8.46
C LEU A 17 -19.08 -14.08 6.94
N GLN A 18 -19.22 -15.24 6.29
CA GLN A 18 -19.01 -15.41 4.85
C GLN A 18 -19.76 -14.36 4.02
N LYS A 19 -20.99 -13.98 4.39
CA LYS A 19 -21.79 -12.98 3.66
C LYS A 19 -21.11 -11.60 3.58
N TYR A 20 -20.37 -11.21 4.62
CA TYR A 20 -19.59 -9.97 4.63
C TYR A 20 -18.25 -10.11 3.91
N LEU A 21 -17.68 -11.31 3.93
CA LEU A 21 -16.46 -11.62 3.16
C LEU A 21 -16.73 -11.57 1.65
N ASP A 22 -17.90 -12.01 1.21
CA ASP A 22 -18.31 -12.00 -0.21
C ASP A 22 -18.70 -10.60 -0.70
N ASP A 23 -19.13 -9.69 0.18
CA ASP A 23 -19.51 -8.33 -0.19
C ASP A 23 -18.29 -7.46 -0.55
N GLU A 24 -18.08 -7.16 -1.83
CA GLU A 24 -16.98 -6.31 -2.31
C GLU A 24 -16.96 -4.89 -1.69
N ALA A 25 -18.09 -4.40 -1.16
CA ALA A 25 -18.15 -3.12 -0.46
C ALA A 25 -17.57 -3.20 0.96
N VAL A 26 -17.49 -4.38 1.59
CA VAL A 26 -16.94 -4.56 2.93
C VAL A 26 -15.41 -4.62 2.90
N THR A 27 -14.77 -3.89 3.80
CA THR A 27 -13.31 -3.88 4.00
C THR A 27 -12.87 -4.48 5.32
N ASN A 28 -13.67 -4.29 6.38
CA ASN A 28 -13.37 -4.83 7.71
C ASN A 28 -14.62 -5.45 8.33
N ILE A 29 -14.39 -6.52 9.08
CA ILE A 29 -15.36 -7.23 9.89
C ILE A 29 -14.76 -7.33 11.28
N ASP A 30 -15.24 -6.51 12.20
CA ASP A 30 -14.64 -6.33 13.52
C ASP A 30 -15.66 -6.74 14.61
N TYR A 31 -15.37 -7.82 15.31
CA TYR A 31 -16.09 -8.25 16.51
C TYR A 31 -15.31 -7.81 17.75
N ASN A 32 -15.90 -6.94 18.57
CA ASN A 32 -15.21 -6.29 19.69
C ASN A 32 -15.38 -7.00 21.05
N GLY A 33 -15.79 -8.28 21.02
CA GLY A 33 -16.15 -9.06 22.20
C GLY A 33 -17.66 -9.19 22.42
N THR A 34 -18.44 -8.18 22.01
CA THR A 34 -19.90 -8.15 22.22
C THR A 34 -20.71 -7.76 20.99
N GLU A 35 -20.14 -6.97 20.09
CA GLU A 35 -20.83 -6.40 18.94
C GLU A 35 -20.04 -6.64 17.66
N LEU A 36 -20.76 -6.86 16.57
CA LEU A 36 -20.21 -6.90 15.22
C LEU A 36 -20.28 -5.52 14.56
N TRP A 37 -19.14 -5.07 14.05
CA TRP A 37 -18.96 -3.82 13.32
C TRP A 37 -18.44 -4.10 11.92
N ILE A 38 -19.00 -3.41 10.94
CA ILE A 38 -18.61 -3.51 9.54
C ILE A 38 -18.06 -2.17 9.09
N LYS A 39 -16.93 -2.20 8.38
CA LYS A 39 -16.39 -1.05 7.67
C LYS A 39 -16.47 -1.28 6.17
N ASP A 40 -16.91 -0.26 5.43
CA ASP A 40 -17.05 -0.33 3.98
C ASP A 40 -15.99 0.48 3.20
N THR A 41 -16.01 0.36 1.88
CA THR A 41 -15.12 1.05 0.94
C THR A 41 -15.21 2.57 1.02
N SER A 42 -16.38 3.10 1.42
CA SER A 42 -16.64 4.51 1.72
C SER A 42 -16.13 4.94 3.10
N ASN A 43 -15.48 4.05 3.86
CA ASN A 43 -15.05 4.21 5.25
C ASN A 43 -16.18 4.47 6.25
N ARG A 44 -17.43 4.12 5.92
CA ARG A 44 -18.48 4.10 6.94
C ARG A 44 -18.21 2.93 7.87
N CYS A 45 -18.39 3.16 9.16
CA CYS A 45 -18.30 2.14 10.19
C CYS A 45 -19.65 2.06 10.88
N TYR A 46 -20.29 0.90 10.85
CA TYR A 46 -21.62 0.72 11.39
C TYR A 46 -21.75 -0.63 12.11
N ARG A 47 -22.48 -0.61 13.21
CA ARG A 47 -22.83 -1.83 13.95
C ARG A 47 -23.87 -2.62 13.16
N VAL A 48 -23.70 -3.93 13.12
CA VAL A 48 -24.65 -4.87 12.54
C VAL A 48 -25.21 -5.75 13.65
N ASN A 49 -26.52 -5.99 13.62
CA ASN A 49 -27.16 -6.97 14.48
C ASN A 49 -27.29 -8.28 13.71
N ASP A 50 -26.42 -9.24 14.03
CA ASP A 50 -26.35 -10.54 13.38
C ASP A 50 -26.40 -11.62 14.46
N GLU A 51 -27.59 -12.16 14.71
CA GLU A 51 -27.85 -13.08 15.83
C GLU A 51 -27.06 -14.40 15.71
N ASP A 52 -26.66 -14.77 14.49
CA ASP A 52 -25.85 -15.96 14.23
C ASP A 52 -24.37 -15.76 14.63
N VAL A 53 -23.90 -14.50 14.76
CA VAL A 53 -22.51 -14.18 15.12
C VAL A 53 -22.40 -14.13 16.65
N THR A 54 -22.36 -15.30 17.28
CA THR A 54 -22.28 -15.42 18.74
C THR A 54 -20.85 -15.37 19.26
N TYR A 55 -20.70 -15.11 20.56
CA TYR A 55 -19.40 -15.17 21.24
C TYR A 55 -18.73 -16.55 21.12
N GLU A 56 -19.53 -17.62 21.24
CA GLU A 56 -19.06 -19.00 21.10
C GLU A 56 -18.57 -19.29 19.68
N TYR A 57 -19.29 -18.79 18.68
CA TYR A 57 -18.87 -18.89 17.28
C TYR A 57 -17.53 -18.19 17.06
N ILE A 58 -17.38 -16.95 17.51
CA ILE A 58 -16.14 -16.17 17.36
C ILE A 58 -14.97 -16.88 18.04
N ASN A 59 -15.16 -17.39 19.27
CA ASN A 59 -14.13 -18.15 19.98
C ASN A 59 -13.74 -19.44 19.24
N SER A 60 -14.72 -20.17 18.71
CA SER A 60 -14.48 -21.37 17.92
C SER A 60 -13.69 -21.04 16.64
N LEU A 61 -14.04 -19.95 15.97
CA LEU A 61 -13.35 -19.47 14.78
C LEU A 61 -11.91 -19.06 15.11
N ILE A 62 -11.67 -18.27 16.16
CA ILE A 62 -10.31 -17.87 16.58
C ILE A 62 -9.45 -19.10 16.87
N ALA A 63 -9.98 -20.06 17.65
CA ALA A 63 -9.26 -21.29 17.98
C ALA A 63 -8.92 -22.10 16.72
N HIS A 64 -9.84 -22.16 15.75
CA HIS A 64 -9.60 -22.82 14.48
C HIS A 64 -8.51 -22.12 13.66
N ILE A 65 -8.55 -20.79 13.59
CA ILE A 65 -7.52 -19.97 12.90
C ILE A 65 -6.15 -20.18 13.55
N ALA A 66 -6.07 -20.12 14.89
CA ALA A 66 -4.82 -20.36 15.62
C ALA A 66 -4.24 -21.74 15.29
N ASN A 67 -5.07 -22.79 15.38
CA ASN A 67 -4.68 -24.16 15.08
C ASN A 67 -4.23 -24.34 13.62
N SER A 68 -4.93 -23.73 12.65
CA SER A 68 -4.56 -23.79 11.23
C SER A 68 -3.18 -23.23 10.93
N LYS A 69 -2.73 -22.28 11.76
CA LYS A 69 -1.45 -21.58 11.61
C LYS A 69 -0.38 -22.10 12.56
N GLY A 70 -0.68 -23.15 13.34
CA GLY A 70 0.23 -23.66 14.37
C GLY A 70 0.56 -22.64 15.46
N LYS A 71 -0.30 -21.62 15.64
CA LYS A 71 -0.14 -20.57 16.66
C LYS A 71 -0.99 -20.91 17.88
N ARG A 72 -0.60 -20.38 19.06
CA ARG A 72 -1.45 -20.46 20.25
C ARG A 72 -2.23 -19.16 20.40
N PHE A 73 -3.35 -19.25 21.10
CA PHE A 73 -4.15 -18.10 21.49
C PHE A 73 -4.73 -18.40 22.87
N ASN A 74 -4.19 -17.76 23.91
CA ASN A 74 -4.54 -18.01 25.31
C ASN A 74 -4.10 -16.81 26.19
N PHE A 75 -4.18 -16.96 27.51
CA PHE A 75 -3.81 -15.91 28.46
C PHE A 75 -2.37 -15.38 28.29
N GLU A 76 -1.41 -16.27 28.01
CA GLU A 76 0.03 -15.95 27.84
C GLU A 76 0.32 -15.43 26.43
N GLU A 77 -0.18 -16.12 25.41
CA GLU A 77 -0.14 -15.71 24.00
C GLU A 77 -1.48 -15.05 23.63
N ASN A 78 -1.67 -13.83 24.12
CA ASN A 78 -2.96 -13.12 24.11
C ASN A 78 -3.27 -12.32 22.85
N VAL A 79 -2.38 -12.33 21.85
CA VAL A 79 -2.59 -11.70 20.55
C VAL A 79 -2.27 -12.72 19.46
N LEU A 80 -3.23 -12.95 18.55
CA LEU A 80 -3.06 -13.76 17.35
C LEU A 80 -3.08 -12.86 16.14
N GLU A 81 -1.97 -12.77 15.41
CA GLU A 81 -1.89 -12.10 14.12
C GLU A 81 -1.56 -13.11 13.02
N THR A 82 -2.38 -13.16 11.98
CA THR A 82 -2.13 -14.03 10.83
C THR A 82 -2.82 -13.51 9.57
N GLU A 83 -2.56 -14.17 8.46
CA GLU A 83 -3.22 -13.91 7.19
C GLU A 83 -3.59 -15.20 6.47
N ASN A 84 -4.62 -15.12 5.65
CA ASN A 84 -5.02 -16.17 4.74
C ASN A 84 -4.88 -15.65 3.31
N GLU A 85 -3.90 -16.19 2.58
CA GLU A 85 -3.59 -15.78 1.22
C GLU A 85 -4.66 -16.18 0.22
N GLU A 86 -5.37 -17.29 0.44
CA GLU A 86 -6.42 -17.77 -0.47
C GLU A 86 -7.67 -16.88 -0.37
N LEU A 87 -8.03 -16.50 0.85
CA LEU A 87 -9.17 -15.63 1.14
C LEU A 87 -8.84 -14.14 1.07
N HIS A 88 -7.56 -13.80 0.93
CA HIS A 88 -7.06 -12.42 0.91
C HIS A 88 -7.49 -11.62 2.15
N ILE A 89 -7.38 -12.22 3.34
CA ILE A 89 -7.71 -11.57 4.61
C ILE A 89 -6.52 -11.57 5.57
N ARG A 90 -6.41 -10.50 6.34
CA ARG A 90 -5.61 -10.45 7.57
C ARG A 90 -6.54 -10.59 8.77
N VAL A 91 -6.08 -11.32 9.77
CA VAL A 91 -6.83 -11.60 10.99
C VAL A 91 -5.99 -11.21 12.19
N THR A 92 -6.59 -10.40 13.05
CA THR A 92 -6.07 -10.09 14.38
C THR A 92 -7.11 -10.54 15.39
N ALA A 93 -6.71 -11.33 16.39
CA ALA A 93 -7.55 -11.65 17.52
C ALA A 93 -6.86 -11.26 18.84
N VAL A 94 -7.65 -10.80 19.80
CA VAL A 94 -7.18 -10.29 21.09
C VAL A 94 -7.92 -11.03 22.20
N HIS A 95 -7.17 -11.63 23.12
CA HIS A 95 -7.70 -12.47 24.19
C HIS A 95 -8.33 -11.63 25.31
N ASP A 96 -9.36 -12.17 25.97
CA ASP A 96 -10.14 -11.52 27.04
C ASP A 96 -9.31 -11.19 28.29
N SER A 97 -8.12 -11.76 28.41
CA SER A 97 -7.12 -11.41 29.43
C SER A 97 -6.62 -9.97 29.30
N ILE A 98 -6.69 -9.39 28.11
CA ILE A 98 -6.30 -8.00 27.83
C ILE A 98 -7.42 -7.19 27.16
N ALA A 99 -8.42 -7.84 26.56
CA ALA A 99 -9.61 -7.21 26.00
C ALA A 99 -10.78 -7.24 27.00
N LEU A 100 -11.08 -6.08 27.60
CA LEU A 100 -12.09 -5.96 28.67
C LEU A 100 -13.51 -6.40 28.29
N ASN A 101 -13.83 -6.41 26.99
CA ASN A 101 -15.15 -6.77 26.48
C ASN A 101 -15.25 -8.25 26.06
N GLY A 102 -14.20 -9.05 26.28
CA GLY A 102 -14.10 -10.43 25.82
C GLY A 102 -13.20 -10.58 24.59
N ASN A 103 -13.03 -11.83 24.15
CA ASN A 103 -12.24 -12.15 22.96
C ASN A 103 -12.72 -11.37 21.74
N SER A 104 -11.80 -10.64 21.11
CA SER A 104 -12.09 -9.80 19.94
C SER A 104 -11.47 -10.40 18.69
N LEU A 105 -12.12 -10.19 17.54
CA LEU A 105 -11.67 -10.66 16.23
C LEU A 105 -11.83 -9.54 15.21
N MET A 106 -10.75 -9.17 14.54
CA MET A 106 -10.73 -8.17 13.47
C MET A 106 -10.26 -8.85 12.20
N ILE A 107 -11.11 -8.83 11.17
CA ILE A 107 -10.79 -9.35 9.84
C ILE A 107 -10.71 -8.18 8.88
N ARG A 108 -9.55 -8.00 8.25
CA ARG A 108 -9.32 -6.99 7.21
C ARG A 108 -9.19 -7.67 5.86
N LYS A 109 -10.04 -7.29 4.92
CA LYS A 109 -9.99 -7.76 3.53
C LYS A 109 -8.97 -6.97 2.73
N THR A 110 -8.14 -7.69 1.98
CA THR A 110 -7.24 -7.12 1.00
C THR A 110 -7.79 -7.38 -0.40
N THR A 111 -7.94 -6.32 -1.19
CA THR A 111 -8.44 -6.43 -2.56
C THR A 111 -7.33 -6.86 -3.51
N THR A 112 -7.62 -7.85 -4.34
CA THR A 112 -6.73 -8.29 -5.44
C THR A 112 -6.87 -7.45 -6.70
N LYS A 113 -7.94 -6.64 -6.79
CA LYS A 113 -8.19 -5.68 -7.86
C LYS A 113 -7.87 -4.27 -7.39
N SER A 114 -7.54 -3.38 -8.32
CA SER A 114 -7.56 -1.95 -8.01
C SER A 114 -9.01 -1.49 -7.89
N ARG A 115 -9.31 -0.72 -6.84
CA ARG A 115 -10.58 -0.03 -6.60
C ARG A 115 -10.67 1.29 -7.37
N PHE A 116 -9.55 1.72 -7.95
CA PHE A 116 -9.47 2.95 -8.69
C PHE A 116 -9.45 2.66 -10.19
N THR A 117 -10.24 3.44 -10.91
CA THR A 117 -10.14 3.63 -12.35
C THR A 117 -9.87 5.11 -12.59
N TYR A 118 -9.32 5.42 -13.76
CA TYR A 118 -9.04 6.79 -14.17
C TYR A 118 -10.28 7.67 -14.02
N ASP A 119 -11.41 7.23 -14.57
CA ASP A 119 -12.68 7.97 -14.53
C ASP A 119 -13.19 8.16 -13.11
N MET A 120 -13.05 7.15 -12.23
CA MET A 120 -13.48 7.29 -10.84
C MET A 120 -12.62 8.31 -10.09
N LEU A 121 -11.30 8.30 -10.28
CA LEU A 121 -10.40 9.26 -9.63
C LEU A 121 -10.69 10.70 -10.05
N VAL A 122 -10.92 10.93 -11.35
CA VAL A 122 -11.22 12.27 -11.86
C VAL A 122 -12.62 12.73 -11.42
N LYS A 123 -13.64 11.87 -11.55
CA LYS A 123 -15.04 12.24 -11.21
C LYS A 123 -15.25 12.46 -9.71
N SER A 124 -14.52 11.73 -8.87
CA SER A 124 -14.60 11.89 -7.41
C SER A 124 -13.83 13.11 -6.88
N GLY A 125 -13.04 13.79 -7.72
CA GLY A 125 -12.18 14.87 -7.28
C GLY A 125 -10.93 14.39 -6.52
N TYR A 126 -10.60 13.10 -6.62
CA TYR A 126 -9.38 12.56 -6.01
C TYR A 126 -8.13 13.25 -6.56
N ALA A 127 -8.09 13.47 -7.87
CA ALA A 127 -7.13 14.30 -8.57
C ALA A 127 -7.78 14.87 -9.84
N ASP A 128 -7.36 16.05 -10.26
CA ASP A 128 -7.74 16.55 -11.58
C ASP A 128 -7.06 15.74 -12.71
N MET A 129 -7.51 15.97 -13.94
CA MET A 129 -7.05 15.22 -15.11
C MET A 129 -5.56 15.48 -15.43
N GLN A 130 -5.08 16.72 -15.28
CA GLN A 130 -3.71 17.10 -15.61
C GLN A 130 -2.73 16.47 -14.60
N THR A 131 -3.04 16.60 -13.32
CA THR A 131 -2.31 16.01 -12.20
C THR A 131 -2.23 14.49 -12.33
N LEU A 132 -3.35 13.83 -12.64
CA LEU A 132 -3.38 12.37 -12.79
C LEU A 132 -2.55 11.91 -14.00
N ASN A 133 -2.65 12.60 -15.14
CA ASN A 133 -1.84 12.31 -16.32
C ASN A 133 -0.35 12.49 -16.05
N LEU A 134 0.02 13.55 -15.33
CA LEU A 134 1.41 13.82 -14.94
C LEU A 134 1.97 12.65 -14.12
N LEU A 135 1.26 12.23 -13.07
CA LEU A 135 1.70 11.10 -12.23
C LEU A 135 1.81 9.80 -13.02
N ILE A 136 0.86 9.52 -13.91
CA ILE A 136 0.92 8.35 -14.80
C ILE A 136 2.15 8.41 -15.72
N ASN A 137 2.43 9.57 -16.31
CA ASN A 137 3.58 9.76 -17.17
C ASN A 137 4.90 9.65 -16.40
N CYS A 138 4.96 10.12 -15.14
CA CYS A 138 6.09 9.86 -14.25
C CYS A 138 6.32 8.36 -14.03
N ILE A 139 5.25 7.56 -13.84
CA ILE A 139 5.38 6.11 -13.76
C ILE A 139 5.93 5.55 -15.06
N LYS A 140 5.36 5.89 -16.22
CA LYS A 140 5.81 5.38 -17.53
C LYS A 140 7.27 5.73 -17.83
N SER A 141 7.76 6.88 -17.34
CA SER A 141 9.14 7.34 -17.53
C SER A 141 10.15 6.80 -16.51
N GLY A 142 9.75 5.89 -15.62
CA GLY A 142 10.67 5.32 -14.65
C GLY A 142 11.00 6.25 -13.49
N CYS A 143 10.10 7.15 -13.10
CA CYS A 143 10.31 7.95 -11.89
C CYS A 143 10.14 7.11 -10.61
N ASN A 144 10.98 7.39 -9.62
CA ASN A 144 10.82 6.93 -8.24
C ASN A 144 9.72 7.74 -7.55
N VAL A 145 8.65 7.07 -7.14
CA VAL A 145 7.49 7.72 -6.54
C VAL A 145 7.29 7.26 -5.11
N MET A 146 7.29 8.19 -4.17
CA MET A 146 6.95 7.95 -2.78
C MET A 146 5.58 8.53 -2.45
N ILE A 147 4.67 7.66 -2.03
CA ILE A 147 3.30 8.03 -1.68
C ILE A 147 3.19 8.14 -0.15
N ALA A 148 2.97 9.36 0.33
CA ALA A 148 2.82 9.71 1.72
C ALA A 148 1.36 9.89 2.15
N GLY A 149 1.12 9.78 3.45
CA GLY A 149 -0.17 10.05 4.08
C GLY A 149 -0.33 9.40 5.44
N VAL A 150 -1.41 9.78 6.13
CA VAL A 150 -1.80 9.16 7.42
C VAL A 150 -2.22 7.69 7.22
N PRO A 151 -2.23 6.87 8.29
CA PRO A 151 -2.83 5.54 8.25
C PRO A 151 -4.23 5.56 7.61
N GLU A 152 -4.52 4.54 6.79
CA GLU A 152 -5.78 4.39 6.05
C GLU A 152 -6.14 5.50 5.02
N ALA A 153 -5.21 6.40 4.71
CA ALA A 153 -5.39 7.41 3.67
C ALA A 153 -5.62 6.81 2.27
N GLY A 154 -5.20 5.56 2.03
CA GLY A 154 -5.33 4.88 0.74
C GLY A 154 -4.04 4.83 -0.09
N LYS A 155 -2.88 5.01 0.55
CA LYS A 155 -1.55 5.03 -0.09
C LYS A 155 -1.29 3.81 -0.97
N SER A 156 -1.37 2.61 -0.40
CA SER A 156 -1.13 1.36 -1.13
C SER A 156 -2.10 1.18 -2.29
N GLU A 157 -3.36 1.63 -2.14
CA GLU A 157 -4.38 1.51 -3.18
C GLU A 157 -4.10 2.47 -4.35
N PHE A 158 -3.64 3.68 -4.08
CA PHE A 158 -3.21 4.61 -5.11
C PHE A 158 -1.91 4.15 -5.79
N GLY A 159 -0.96 3.62 -5.01
CA GLY A 159 0.24 2.99 -5.54
C GLY A 159 -0.12 1.84 -6.49
N LYS A 160 -1.04 0.96 -6.07
CA LYS A 160 -1.56 -0.15 -6.87
C LYS A 160 -2.17 0.32 -8.19
N TYR A 161 -2.92 1.40 -8.18
CA TYR A 161 -3.45 2.00 -9.39
C TYR A 161 -2.32 2.51 -10.30
N LEU A 162 -1.36 3.27 -9.76
CA LEU A 162 -0.24 3.80 -10.51
C LEU A 162 0.63 2.69 -11.12
N SER A 163 0.83 1.57 -10.42
CA SER A 163 1.64 0.46 -10.93
C SER A 163 1.04 -0.22 -12.18
N LEU A 164 -0.26 -0.05 -12.45
CA LEU A 164 -0.88 -0.53 -13.69
C LEU A 164 -0.24 0.07 -14.95
N TYR A 165 0.34 1.26 -14.82
CA TYR A 165 0.95 2.05 -15.88
C TYR A 165 2.44 1.78 -16.06
N ILE A 166 3.03 0.88 -15.27
CA ILE A 166 4.37 0.36 -15.54
C ILE A 166 4.34 -0.40 -16.89
N PRO A 167 5.26 -0.13 -17.82
CA PRO A 167 5.34 -0.85 -19.09
C PRO A 167 5.46 -2.38 -18.94
N ASP A 168 4.75 -3.15 -19.76
CA ASP A 168 4.67 -4.63 -19.65
C ASP A 168 6.01 -5.35 -19.89
N ASN A 169 6.94 -4.68 -20.58
CA ASN A 169 8.29 -5.16 -20.88
C ASN A 169 9.29 -4.96 -19.73
N GLU A 170 8.88 -4.33 -18.62
CA GLU A 170 9.70 -4.17 -17.44
C GLU A 170 9.42 -5.29 -16.43
N VAL A 171 10.48 -5.97 -15.97
CA VAL A 171 10.35 -6.99 -14.92
C VAL A 171 10.09 -6.29 -13.58
N VAL A 172 8.91 -6.53 -13.02
CA VAL A 172 8.51 -5.96 -11.72
C VAL A 172 8.82 -6.94 -10.59
N VAL A 173 9.48 -6.46 -9.54
CA VAL A 173 9.61 -7.20 -8.29
C VAL A 173 8.81 -6.51 -7.20
N THR A 174 7.89 -7.25 -6.56
CA THR A 174 7.18 -6.75 -5.38
C THR A 174 7.85 -7.28 -4.11
N ILE A 175 8.01 -6.45 -3.09
CA ILE A 175 8.50 -6.86 -1.77
C ILE A 175 7.49 -6.43 -0.72
N GLU A 176 6.92 -7.39 0.01
CA GLU A 176 5.81 -7.16 0.94
C GLU A 176 5.93 -8.07 2.17
N ASP A 177 5.62 -7.54 3.36
CA ASP A 177 5.42 -8.36 4.58
C ASP A 177 4.14 -9.17 4.48
N SER A 178 3.13 -8.61 3.84
CA SER A 178 1.88 -9.28 3.54
C SER A 178 1.29 -8.75 2.24
N ALA A 179 0.76 -9.65 1.41
CA ALA A 179 0.42 -9.35 0.03
C ALA A 179 -0.69 -8.28 -0.07
N GLU A 180 -0.34 -7.10 -0.58
CA GLU A 180 -1.23 -5.99 -0.89
C GLU A 180 -1.25 -5.65 -2.37
N TRP A 181 -0.10 -5.75 -3.07
CA TRP A 181 0.01 -5.35 -4.47
C TRP A 181 -0.77 -6.27 -5.41
N PHE A 182 -0.66 -7.59 -5.23
CA PHE A 182 -1.22 -8.60 -6.14
C PHE A 182 -0.92 -8.31 -7.62
N TYR A 183 0.28 -7.78 -7.92
CA TYR A 183 0.62 -7.22 -9.24
C TYR A 183 0.37 -8.20 -10.39
N LYS A 184 0.73 -9.48 -10.23
CA LYS A 184 0.49 -10.51 -11.24
C LYS A 184 -0.99 -10.76 -11.53
N LYS A 185 -1.89 -10.58 -10.54
CA LYS A 185 -3.35 -10.66 -10.76
C LYS A 185 -3.87 -9.43 -11.50
N LEU A 186 -3.29 -8.27 -11.23
CA LEU A 186 -3.64 -7.00 -11.89
C LEU A 186 -3.15 -6.94 -13.34
N LYS A 187 -1.96 -7.51 -13.60
CA LYS A 187 -1.33 -7.58 -14.92
C LYS A 187 -0.87 -9.01 -15.21
N PRO A 188 -1.80 -9.91 -15.62
CA PRO A 188 -1.50 -11.31 -15.87
C PRO A 188 -0.38 -11.54 -16.89
N ASP A 189 -0.22 -10.64 -17.86
CA ASP A 189 0.76 -10.78 -18.94
C ASP A 189 2.14 -10.16 -18.59
N ALA A 190 2.23 -9.35 -17.53
CA ALA A 190 3.47 -8.70 -17.15
C ALA A 190 4.46 -9.67 -16.49
N ALA A 191 5.76 -9.46 -16.73
CA ALA A 191 6.82 -10.16 -16.01
C ALA A 191 6.88 -9.65 -14.56
N CYS A 192 6.60 -10.55 -13.60
CA CYS A 192 6.53 -10.18 -12.19
C CYS A 192 7.11 -11.29 -11.31
N MET A 193 7.84 -10.90 -10.27
CA MET A 193 8.22 -11.77 -9.16
C MET A 193 7.76 -11.14 -7.85
N ALA A 194 7.01 -11.87 -7.04
CA ALA A 194 6.59 -11.40 -5.72
C ALA A 194 7.47 -12.03 -4.64
N LEU A 195 8.10 -11.20 -3.83
CA LEU A 195 8.90 -11.60 -2.67
C LEU A 195 8.12 -11.25 -1.40
N LYS A 196 7.96 -12.24 -0.54
CA LYS A 196 7.29 -12.08 0.75
C LYS A 196 8.31 -12.15 1.87
N THR A 197 8.35 -11.13 2.72
CA THR A 197 9.25 -11.10 3.87
C THR A 197 8.64 -11.80 5.08
N ASN A 198 9.48 -12.36 5.93
CA ASN A 198 9.11 -13.02 7.19
C ASN A 198 10.31 -13.02 8.16
N ASP A 199 10.18 -13.70 9.30
CA ASP A 199 11.21 -13.72 10.35
C ASP A 199 12.56 -14.33 9.90
N VAL A 200 12.58 -15.10 8.81
CA VAL A 200 13.79 -15.76 8.26
C VAL A 200 14.29 -15.10 6.97
N PHE A 201 13.40 -14.39 6.27
CA PHE A 201 13.70 -13.65 5.04
C PHE A 201 13.24 -12.20 5.18
N ASP A 202 14.12 -11.34 5.67
CA ASP A 202 13.79 -9.94 5.95
C ASP A 202 13.83 -9.05 4.69
N TYR A 203 13.44 -7.79 4.85
CA TYR A 203 13.44 -6.80 3.77
C TYR A 203 14.85 -6.53 3.21
N THR A 204 15.89 -6.52 4.06
CA THR A 204 17.27 -6.31 3.63
C THR A 204 17.74 -7.45 2.71
N GLN A 205 17.42 -8.70 3.06
CA GLN A 205 17.70 -9.87 2.23
C GLN A 205 16.89 -9.83 0.93
N ALA A 206 15.62 -9.43 0.99
CA ALA A 206 14.78 -9.28 -0.19
C ALA A 206 15.33 -8.24 -1.17
N ILE A 207 15.76 -7.08 -0.69
CA ILE A 207 16.33 -6.02 -1.53
C ILE A 207 17.67 -6.46 -2.13
N LYS A 208 18.54 -7.12 -1.35
CA LYS A 208 19.80 -7.70 -1.87
C LYS A 208 19.56 -8.77 -2.94
N LEU A 209 18.51 -9.57 -2.79
CA LEU A 209 18.09 -10.51 -3.83
C LEU A 209 17.63 -9.76 -5.08
N CYS A 210 16.80 -8.71 -4.92
CA CYS A 210 16.35 -7.87 -6.02
C CYS A 210 17.50 -7.31 -6.84
N MET A 211 18.56 -6.80 -6.21
CA MET A 211 19.75 -6.30 -6.92
C MET A 211 20.39 -7.34 -7.84
N ARG A 212 20.25 -8.65 -7.55
CA ARG A 212 20.76 -9.75 -8.39
C ARG A 212 19.80 -10.18 -9.49
N LEU A 213 18.51 -9.92 -9.31
CA LEU A 213 17.47 -10.23 -10.30
C LEU A 213 17.43 -9.23 -11.45
N ASN A 214 18.14 -8.10 -11.32
CA ASN A 214 18.16 -7.00 -12.29
C ASN A 214 16.74 -6.56 -12.72
N PRO A 215 15.88 -6.17 -11.77
CA PRO A 215 14.51 -5.78 -12.05
C PRO A 215 14.46 -4.46 -12.82
N GLY A 216 13.42 -4.31 -13.65
CA GLY A 216 13.07 -3.02 -14.25
C GLY A 216 12.31 -2.11 -13.29
N ARG A 217 11.54 -2.71 -12.35
CA ARG A 217 10.82 -1.97 -11.30
C ARG A 217 10.83 -2.69 -9.97
N ILE A 218 10.80 -1.90 -8.90
CA ILE A 218 10.48 -2.37 -7.57
C ILE A 218 9.17 -1.76 -7.06
N LEU A 219 8.30 -2.60 -6.49
CA LEU A 219 7.13 -2.16 -5.74
C LEU A 219 7.31 -2.57 -4.29
N PHE A 220 7.22 -1.59 -3.40
CA PHE A 220 7.41 -1.78 -1.98
C PHE A 220 6.16 -1.30 -1.24
N THR A 221 5.57 -2.12 -0.37
CA THR A 221 4.26 -1.79 0.20
C THR A 221 4.32 -0.59 1.13
N GLU A 222 5.20 -0.62 2.13
CA GLU A 222 5.37 0.51 3.06
C GLU A 222 6.74 0.44 3.73
N VAL A 223 7.44 1.57 3.74
CA VAL A 223 8.70 1.72 4.48
C VAL A 223 8.39 2.08 5.93
N ARG A 224 8.86 1.25 6.86
CA ARG A 224 8.58 1.35 8.30
C ARG A 224 9.83 1.39 9.17
N GLY A 225 11.00 0.99 8.67
CA GLY A 225 12.21 0.85 9.47
C GLY A 225 13.51 0.95 8.67
N SER A 226 14.52 0.25 9.16
CA SER A 226 15.90 0.31 8.66
C SER A 226 16.06 -0.14 7.21
N GLU A 227 15.10 -0.90 6.67
CA GLU A 227 15.09 -1.32 5.27
C GLU A 227 15.09 -0.14 4.27
N VAL A 228 14.78 1.07 4.75
CA VAL A 228 14.87 2.28 3.95
C VAL A 228 16.28 2.54 3.41
N SER A 229 17.35 2.19 4.14
CA SER A 229 18.72 2.39 3.66
C SER A 229 19.03 1.50 2.46
N ASP A 230 18.51 0.27 2.47
CA ASP A 230 18.62 -0.66 1.36
C ASP A 230 17.79 -0.19 0.17
N LEU A 231 16.58 0.35 0.41
CA LEU A 231 15.74 0.91 -0.65
C LEU A 231 16.41 2.12 -1.35
N VAL A 232 16.96 3.06 -0.58
CA VAL A 232 17.70 4.20 -1.14
C VAL A 232 18.92 3.72 -1.92
N SER A 233 19.63 2.71 -1.40
CA SER A 233 20.78 2.11 -2.11
C SER A 233 20.35 1.45 -3.42
N LEU A 234 19.20 0.79 -3.46
CA LEU A 234 18.65 0.22 -4.69
C LEU A 234 18.30 1.31 -5.73
N TRP A 235 17.75 2.44 -5.29
CA TRP A 235 17.49 3.56 -6.20
C TRP A 235 18.76 4.12 -6.82
N THR A 236 19.86 4.17 -6.06
CA THR A 236 21.17 4.61 -6.60
C THR A 236 21.73 3.68 -7.69
N THR A 237 21.26 2.44 -7.78
CA THR A 237 21.63 1.53 -8.88
C THR A 237 20.73 1.69 -10.12
N GLY A 238 19.84 2.69 -10.13
CA GLY A 238 18.99 3.02 -11.28
C GLY A 238 17.76 2.12 -11.43
N VAL A 239 17.33 1.42 -10.38
CA VAL A 239 16.08 0.63 -10.39
C VAL A 239 14.95 1.48 -9.80
N PRO A 240 14.03 2.01 -10.63
CA PRO A 240 12.97 2.85 -10.13
C PRO A 240 11.83 2.05 -9.51
N GLY A 241 11.00 2.72 -8.71
CA GLY A 241 9.89 2.05 -8.04
C GLY A 241 8.82 2.95 -7.47
N ILE A 242 7.83 2.27 -6.87
CA ILE A 242 6.76 2.91 -6.10
C ILE A 242 6.85 2.37 -4.68
N SER A 243 6.80 3.27 -3.72
CA SER A 243 6.72 2.91 -2.30
C SER A 243 5.78 3.82 -1.55
N THR A 244 5.43 3.45 -0.32
CA THR A 244 4.62 4.28 0.56
C THR A 244 5.30 4.56 1.90
N ILE A 245 4.97 5.70 2.50
CA ILE A 245 5.53 6.13 3.78
C ILE A 245 4.51 6.94 4.60
N HIS A 246 4.69 6.97 5.91
CA HIS A 246 3.93 7.87 6.78
C HIS A 246 4.63 9.22 6.90
N ALA A 247 4.13 10.22 6.17
CA ALA A 247 4.58 11.60 6.26
C ALA A 247 3.38 12.55 6.14
N GLY A 248 3.48 13.73 6.77
CA GLY A 248 2.37 14.69 6.88
C GLY A 248 2.27 15.71 5.74
N ASN A 249 3.36 15.85 4.99
CA ASN A 249 3.52 16.71 3.81
C ASN A 249 4.67 16.12 2.95
N TYR A 250 4.79 16.52 1.69
CA TYR A 250 5.76 15.87 0.81
C TYR A 250 7.21 16.24 1.16
N ARG A 251 7.46 17.46 1.67
CA ARG A 251 8.79 17.92 2.10
C ARG A 251 9.37 17.14 3.26
N SER A 252 8.49 16.57 4.09
CA SER A 252 8.88 15.73 5.23
C SER A 252 9.21 14.28 4.82
N ILE A 253 9.05 13.91 3.54
CA ILE A 253 9.39 12.56 3.07
C ILE A 253 10.90 12.26 3.25
N PRO A 254 11.84 13.11 2.77
CA PRO A 254 13.26 12.93 3.05
C PRO A 254 13.58 12.83 4.54
N ASP A 255 13.05 13.75 5.35
CA ASP A 255 13.26 13.72 6.81
C ASP A 255 12.75 12.42 7.43
N ARG A 256 11.58 11.93 7.00
CA ARG A 256 11.03 10.69 7.49
C ARG A 256 11.90 9.50 7.10
N ILE A 257 12.41 9.47 5.87
CA ILE A 257 13.36 8.45 5.42
C ILE A 257 14.61 8.47 6.30
N LEU A 258 15.22 9.64 6.52
CA LEU A 258 16.42 9.77 7.36
C LEU A 258 16.17 9.30 8.80
N ASN A 259 15.01 9.61 9.37
CA ASN A 259 14.64 9.18 10.72
C ASN A 259 14.45 7.66 10.87
N LEU A 260 14.23 6.94 9.77
CA LEU A 260 14.11 5.48 9.77
C LEU A 260 15.46 4.77 9.59
N MET A 261 16.51 5.51 9.25
CA MET A 261 17.85 4.94 9.05
C MET A 261 18.50 4.52 10.37
N PRO A 262 19.44 3.57 10.33
CA PRO A 262 20.30 3.25 11.47
C PRO A 262 21.00 4.50 12.03
N LYS A 263 21.16 4.58 13.34
CA LYS A 263 21.70 5.78 14.04
C LYS A 263 23.14 6.13 13.63
N ASP A 264 23.88 5.17 13.11
CA ASP A 264 25.26 5.25 12.66
C ASP A 264 25.40 5.54 11.16
N ALA A 265 24.30 5.71 10.44
CA ALA A 265 24.30 6.05 9.03
C ALA A 265 24.86 7.46 8.76
N ASN A 266 25.58 7.62 7.64
CA ASN A 266 26.00 8.94 7.16
C ASN A 266 24.82 9.72 6.58
N LEU A 267 24.08 10.41 7.46
CA LEU A 267 22.82 11.09 7.11
C LEU A 267 22.98 12.08 5.95
N MET A 268 24.10 12.81 5.87
CA MET A 268 24.32 13.78 4.78
C MET A 268 24.45 13.10 3.41
N GLN A 269 25.16 11.97 3.35
CA GLN A 269 25.28 11.20 2.11
C GLN A 269 23.92 10.61 1.71
N PHE A 270 23.18 10.07 2.67
CA PHE A 270 21.86 9.53 2.42
C PHE A 270 20.85 10.59 1.98
N GLU A 271 20.88 11.76 2.60
CA GLU A 271 20.04 12.89 2.20
C GLU A 271 20.30 13.25 0.73
N ASN A 272 21.57 13.38 0.34
CA ASN A 272 21.93 13.65 -1.04
C ASN A 272 21.44 12.55 -2.00
N ASN A 273 21.61 11.28 -1.62
CA ASN A 273 21.13 10.15 -2.42
C ASN A 273 19.60 10.15 -2.56
N ILE A 274 18.86 10.56 -1.52
CA ILE A 274 17.40 10.71 -1.59
C ILE A 274 17.04 11.77 -2.62
N PHE A 275 17.60 12.97 -2.53
CA PHE A 275 17.28 14.06 -3.48
C PHE A 275 17.76 13.80 -4.91
N GLU A 276 18.78 12.96 -5.08
CA GLU A 276 19.29 12.57 -6.39
C GLU A 276 18.44 11.48 -7.07
N ASN A 277 17.80 10.60 -6.28
CA ASN A 277 17.14 9.42 -6.82
C ASN A 277 15.62 9.36 -6.60
N LEU A 278 15.07 10.01 -5.57
CA LEU A 278 13.63 10.12 -5.37
C LEU A 278 13.11 11.24 -6.27
N ASP A 279 12.18 10.92 -7.18
CA ASP A 279 11.71 11.91 -8.17
C ASP A 279 10.47 12.66 -7.68
N VAL A 280 9.47 11.93 -7.17
CA VAL A 280 8.13 12.47 -6.89
C VAL A 280 7.67 12.08 -5.49
N GLY A 281 7.20 13.07 -4.73
CA GLY A 281 6.47 12.88 -3.49
C GLY A 281 4.99 13.21 -3.68
N VAL A 282 4.10 12.30 -3.30
CA VAL A 282 2.64 12.49 -3.41
C VAL A 282 2.01 12.31 -2.03
N VAL A 283 1.23 13.27 -1.54
CA VAL A 283 0.54 13.18 -0.25
C VAL A 283 -0.95 12.97 -0.46
N ILE A 284 -1.46 11.86 0.07
CA ILE A 284 -2.90 11.57 0.07
C ILE A 284 -3.49 11.94 1.42
N ARG A 285 -4.58 12.71 1.39
CA ARG A 285 -5.39 13.00 2.56
C ARG A 285 -6.76 12.35 2.45
N LYS A 286 -7.41 12.25 3.61
CA LYS A 286 -8.76 11.76 3.77
C LYS A 286 -9.53 12.79 4.61
N ARG A 287 -10.72 13.19 4.17
CA ARG A 287 -11.66 14.00 4.95
C ARG A 287 -12.94 13.22 5.21
N LYS A 288 -13.49 13.36 6.42
CA LYS A 288 -14.79 12.77 6.75
C LYS A 288 -15.89 13.69 6.24
N MET A 289 -16.88 13.11 5.60
CA MET A 289 -18.04 13.81 5.08
C MET A 289 -19.18 13.80 6.12
N PRO A 290 -20.13 14.75 6.04
CA PRO A 290 -21.26 14.83 6.98
C PRO A 290 -22.12 13.56 7.03
N ASP A 291 -22.20 12.83 5.92
CA ASP A 291 -22.94 11.56 5.79
C ASP A 291 -22.22 10.34 6.39
N GLY A 292 -21.06 10.56 7.04
CA GLY A 292 -20.24 9.52 7.66
C GLY A 292 -19.30 8.79 6.69
N THR A 293 -19.40 9.06 5.38
CA THR A 293 -18.41 8.58 4.40
C THR A 293 -17.10 9.35 4.55
N ALA A 294 -16.08 8.94 3.80
CA ALA A 294 -14.86 9.72 3.69
C ALA A 294 -14.38 9.81 2.25
N GLU A 295 -13.96 11.01 1.90
CA GLU A 295 -13.39 11.35 0.61
C GLU A 295 -11.88 11.38 0.73
N ARG A 296 -11.21 10.82 -0.28
CA ARG A 296 -9.75 10.82 -0.40
C ARG A 296 -9.36 11.69 -1.58
N PHE A 297 -8.26 12.42 -1.43
CA PHE A 297 -7.76 13.30 -2.48
C PHE A 297 -6.25 13.47 -2.35
N ILE A 298 -5.61 13.82 -3.45
CA ILE A 298 -4.21 14.24 -3.46
C ILE A 298 -4.14 15.68 -2.95
N ASP A 299 -3.44 15.87 -1.84
CA ASP A 299 -3.31 17.17 -1.19
C ASP A 299 -2.04 17.90 -1.62
N GLU A 300 -0.94 17.17 -1.73
CA GLU A 300 0.34 17.74 -2.13
C GLU A 300 1.06 16.85 -3.12
N ILE A 301 1.76 17.48 -4.06
CA ILE A 301 2.72 16.84 -4.95
C ILE A 301 3.91 17.77 -5.06
N GLY A 302 5.10 17.21 -4.96
CA GLY A 302 6.31 17.92 -5.34
C GLY A 302 7.37 16.98 -5.88
N PHE A 303 8.38 17.60 -6.46
CA PHE A 303 9.53 16.92 -7.03
C PHE A 303 10.76 17.18 -6.19
N PHE A 304 11.63 16.17 -6.12
CA PHE A 304 12.93 16.33 -5.48
C PHE A 304 14.01 16.31 -6.57
N GLU A 305 15.00 17.17 -6.38
CA GLU A 305 16.14 17.26 -7.29
C GLU A 305 17.37 17.63 -6.50
N ARG A 306 18.51 17.03 -6.86
CA ARG A 306 19.81 17.51 -6.44
C ARG A 306 20.48 18.26 -7.59
N SER A 307 20.55 19.59 -7.48
CA SER A 307 21.10 20.45 -8.54
C SER A 307 22.24 21.30 -7.98
N CYS A 308 23.38 21.32 -8.69
CA CYS A 308 24.59 22.06 -8.30
C CYS A 308 25.04 21.82 -6.85
N GLY A 309 24.83 20.62 -6.32
CA GLY A 309 25.20 20.25 -4.93
C GLY A 309 24.18 20.65 -3.86
N TYR A 310 23.02 21.20 -4.24
CA TYR A 310 21.93 21.57 -3.35
C TYR A 310 20.74 20.62 -3.51
N ASN A 311 20.11 20.30 -2.38
CA ASN A 311 18.86 19.55 -2.31
C ASN A 311 17.69 20.52 -2.50
N VAL A 312 16.88 20.30 -3.52
CA VAL A 312 15.79 21.21 -3.93
C VAL A 312 14.46 20.46 -3.93
N CYS A 313 13.42 21.08 -3.35
CA CYS A 313 12.04 20.64 -3.48
C CYS A 313 11.28 21.61 -4.39
N HIS A 314 10.70 21.10 -5.47
CA HIS A 314 9.84 21.88 -6.35
C HIS A 314 8.37 21.62 -6.03
N ASP A 315 7.60 22.66 -5.74
CA ASP A 315 6.16 22.54 -5.55
C ASP A 315 5.45 22.32 -6.88
N TYR A 316 4.49 21.40 -6.92
CA TYR A 316 3.55 21.28 -8.04
C TYR A 316 2.10 21.47 -7.57
N LEU A 317 1.67 20.68 -6.59
CA LEU A 317 0.33 20.74 -6.00
C LEU A 317 0.45 21.02 -4.51
N ILE A 318 -0.25 22.04 -4.00
CA ILE A 318 -0.26 22.38 -2.58
C ILE A 318 -1.71 22.62 -2.12
N LYS A 319 -2.13 21.88 -1.09
CA LYS A 319 -3.51 21.90 -0.57
C LYS A 319 -4.56 21.68 -1.68
N GLY A 320 -4.28 20.73 -2.57
CA GLY A 320 -5.14 20.37 -3.71
C GLY A 320 -5.16 21.39 -4.86
N ASN A 321 -4.29 22.41 -4.85
CA ASN A 321 -4.22 23.41 -5.93
C ASN A 321 -2.88 23.34 -6.63
N ALA A 322 -2.89 23.30 -7.97
CA ALA A 322 -1.67 23.41 -8.76
C ALA A 322 -1.10 24.82 -8.61
N VAL A 323 0.17 24.92 -8.20
CA VAL A 323 0.85 26.21 -8.03
C VAL A 323 1.74 26.56 -9.21
N THR A 324 2.02 25.60 -10.10
CA THR A 324 2.83 25.76 -11.31
C THR A 324 2.55 24.62 -12.29
N ASP A 325 2.74 24.89 -13.58
CA ASP A 325 2.79 23.86 -14.63
C ASP A 325 4.24 23.50 -15.03
N LYS A 326 5.23 24.11 -14.36
CA LYS A 326 6.65 23.81 -14.62
C LYS A 326 7.04 22.52 -13.90
N ILE A 327 7.55 21.58 -14.69
CA ILE A 327 8.11 20.31 -14.22
C ILE A 327 9.64 20.41 -14.30
N PRO A 328 10.40 19.88 -13.32
CA PRO A 328 11.86 19.92 -13.37
C PRO A 328 12.43 19.27 -14.64
N ASP A 329 13.52 19.82 -15.15
CA ASP A 329 14.14 19.36 -16.41
C ASP A 329 14.56 17.89 -16.33
N SER A 330 15.03 17.42 -15.17
CA SER A 330 15.37 16.01 -14.92
C SER A 330 14.21 15.05 -15.17
N ILE A 331 12.98 15.44 -14.78
CA ILE A 331 11.76 14.66 -15.00
C ILE A 331 11.34 14.73 -16.46
N ILE A 332 11.45 15.91 -17.09
CA ILE A 332 11.17 16.09 -18.52
C ILE A 332 12.12 15.24 -19.38
N GLU A 333 13.40 15.16 -19.02
CA GLU A 333 14.39 14.32 -19.70
C GLU A 333 14.03 12.82 -19.59
N LYS A 334 13.65 12.35 -18.40
CA LYS A 334 13.12 10.99 -18.22
C LYS A 334 11.91 10.74 -19.12
N MET A 335 10.94 11.66 -19.16
CA MET A 335 9.77 11.54 -20.04
C MET A 335 10.14 11.50 -21.52
N LYS A 336 11.06 12.36 -21.98
CA LYS A 336 11.54 12.37 -23.36
C LYS A 336 12.21 11.06 -23.75
N SER A 337 12.95 10.42 -22.85
CA SER A 337 13.62 9.14 -23.10
C SER A 337 12.65 7.99 -23.46
N VAL A 338 11.38 8.11 -23.04
CA VAL A 338 10.29 7.17 -23.37
C VAL A 338 9.27 7.77 -24.34
N ASN A 339 9.65 8.81 -25.09
CA ASN A 339 8.82 9.50 -26.09
C ASN A 339 7.55 10.19 -25.56
N ILE A 340 7.52 10.56 -24.27
CA ILE A 340 6.44 11.40 -23.72
C ILE A 340 6.80 12.87 -23.97
N THR A 341 6.02 13.54 -24.82
CA THR A 341 6.26 14.94 -25.22
C THR A 341 5.47 15.96 -24.41
N ASN A 342 4.33 15.56 -23.83
CA ASN A 342 3.50 16.40 -22.98
C ASN A 342 3.24 15.69 -21.64
N PRO A 343 3.80 16.18 -20.53
CA PRO A 343 3.62 15.58 -19.21
C PRO A 343 2.16 15.48 -18.78
N PHE A 344 1.31 16.42 -19.21
CA PHE A 344 -0.08 16.54 -18.78
C PHE A 344 -1.08 15.83 -19.70
N HIS A 345 -0.60 15.15 -20.74
CA HIS A 345 -1.45 14.43 -21.69
C HIS A 345 -1.26 12.92 -21.59
N LEU A 346 -2.37 12.20 -21.65
CA LEU A 346 -2.39 10.74 -21.72
C LEU A 346 -3.39 10.32 -22.80
N ASP A 347 -2.97 9.37 -23.64
CA ASP A 347 -3.81 8.86 -24.72
C ASP A 347 -5.07 8.21 -24.17
N ARG A 348 -6.21 8.40 -24.85
CA ARG A 348 -7.51 7.85 -24.38
C ARG A 348 -7.49 6.35 -24.15
N ARG A 349 -6.69 5.61 -24.92
CA ARG A 349 -6.56 4.14 -24.82
C ARG A 349 -5.79 3.69 -23.57
N GLU A 350 -5.03 4.60 -22.97
CA GLU A 350 -4.21 4.31 -21.80
C GLU A 350 -4.97 4.56 -20.49
N LYS A 351 -6.09 5.29 -20.53
CA LYS A 351 -6.93 5.59 -19.36
C LYS A 351 -7.66 4.32 -18.92
N ARG A 352 -7.11 3.62 -17.92
CA ARG A 352 -7.61 2.34 -17.38
C ARG A 352 -8.57 2.52 -16.22
#